data_AF-A0A357AE64-F1
#
_entry.id   AF-A0A357AE64-F1
#
_cell.length_a   1.000
_cell.length_b   1.000
_cell.length_c   1.000
_cell.angle_alpha   90.00
_cell.angle_beta   90.00
_cell.angle_gamma   90.00
#
_symmetry.space_group_name_H-M   'P 1'
#
loop_
_entity.id
_entity.type
_entity.pdbx_description
1 polymer ?
#
loop_
_entity_poly.entity_id
_entity_poly.type
_entity_poly.pdbx_seq_one_letter_code
_entity_poly.pdbx_strand_id
1 'polypeptide(L)'
;IDDPVGAISVHLVNGAWGTIAVGLFNTESGLFYGGGANQLIAQIIGILTIGGFTVLLSTIFWLALKATVGIRVHPEQEFEGLDIAEHGMEAYSGFLKESSGVRSGGMADAMKAASSKGSSD
;
A
#
# COMPACT_ATOMS: atom_id res chain seq x y z
N ILE A 1 -7.30 7.97 0.12
CA ILE A 1 -7.17 6.49 0.22
C ILE A 1 -5.83 6.17 -0.39
N ASP A 2 -4.90 5.69 0.43
CA ASP A 2 -3.58 5.29 -0.01
C ASP A 2 -3.64 3.81 -0.39
N ASP A 3 -3.66 3.53 -1.68
CA ASP A 3 -3.67 2.18 -2.27
C ASP A 3 -2.31 1.99 -2.97
N PRO A 4 -1.26 1.62 -2.22
CA PRO A 4 0.13 1.76 -2.65
C PRO A 4 0.49 0.93 -3.89
N VAL A 5 -0.28 -0.13 -4.15
CA VAL A 5 -0.09 -1.03 -5.31
C VAL A 5 -1.25 -0.94 -6.31
N GLY A 6 -2.21 -0.04 -6.08
CA GLY A 6 -3.40 0.10 -6.93
C GLY A 6 -4.34 -1.11 -6.90
N ALA A 7 -4.32 -1.92 -5.84
CA ALA A 7 -5.05 -3.19 -5.75
C ALA A 7 -6.56 -3.02 -5.94
N ILE A 8 -7.14 -1.94 -5.42
CA ILE A 8 -8.59 -1.67 -5.55
C ILE A 8 -8.92 -1.41 -7.02
N SER A 9 -8.12 -0.59 -7.69
CA SER A 9 -8.37 -0.24 -9.10
C SER A 9 -8.17 -1.45 -10.01
N VAL A 10 -7.06 -2.18 -9.86
CA VAL A 10 -6.70 -3.27 -10.79
C VAL A 10 -7.46 -4.57 -10.52
N HIS A 11 -7.86 -4.86 -9.29
CA HIS A 11 -8.51 -6.13 -8.95
C HIS A 11 -10.01 -5.95 -8.64
N LEU A 12 -10.39 -5.01 -7.79
CA LEU A 12 -11.80 -4.84 -7.43
C LEU A 12 -12.60 -4.24 -8.59
N VAL A 13 -12.19 -3.07 -9.10
CA VAL A 13 -12.93 -2.36 -10.16
C VAL A 13 -12.91 -3.14 -11.47
N ASN A 14 -11.72 -3.54 -11.95
CA ASN A 14 -11.63 -4.32 -13.18
C ASN A 14 -12.24 -5.72 -13.07
N GLY A 15 -12.16 -6.36 -11.89
CA GLY A 15 -12.82 -7.65 -11.65
C GLY A 15 -14.35 -7.53 -11.67
N ALA A 16 -14.90 -6.49 -11.05
CA ALA A 16 -16.33 -6.17 -11.14
C ALA A 16 -16.74 -5.86 -12.59
N TRP A 17 -15.93 -5.11 -13.33
CA TRP A 17 -16.18 -4.88 -14.75
C TRP A 17 -16.19 -6.19 -15.56
N GLY A 18 -15.21 -7.07 -15.37
CA GLY A 18 -15.15 -8.36 -16.08
C GLY A 18 -16.38 -9.24 -15.82
N THR A 19 -16.86 -9.28 -14.57
CA THR A 19 -18.07 -10.03 -14.21
C THR A 19 -19.34 -9.42 -14.81
N ILE A 20 -19.45 -8.09 -14.85
CA ILE A 20 -20.53 -7.39 -15.58
C ILE A 20 -20.44 -7.70 -17.08
N ALA A 21 -19.24 -7.69 -17.67
CA ALA A 21 -19.02 -7.96 -19.07
C ALA A 21 -19.48 -9.37 -19.47
N VAL A 22 -19.35 -10.38 -18.59
CA VAL A 22 -19.95 -11.71 -18.81
C VAL A 22 -21.48 -11.61 -18.95
N GLY A 23 -22.14 -10.81 -18.09
CA GLY A 23 -23.59 -10.60 -18.15
C GLY A 23 -24.06 -9.89 -19.43
N LEU A 24 -23.22 -9.03 -19.99
CA LEU A 24 -23.53 -8.26 -21.19
C LEU A 24 -23.21 -9.02 -22.48
N PHE A 25 -22.02 -9.62 -22.56
CA PHE A 25 -21.39 -10.05 -23.80
C PHE A 25 -21.25 -11.56 -23.98
N ASN A 26 -21.73 -12.39 -23.05
CA ASN A 26 -21.79 -13.83 -23.29
C ASN A 26 -22.67 -14.14 -24.52
N THR A 27 -22.16 -14.93 -25.47
CA THR A 27 -22.82 -15.18 -26.76
C THR A 27 -24.01 -16.13 -26.67
N GLU A 28 -24.14 -16.90 -25.58
CA GLU A 28 -25.23 -17.85 -25.35
C GLU A 28 -26.33 -17.26 -24.47
N SER A 29 -25.96 -16.48 -23.45
CA SER A 29 -26.87 -16.00 -22.41
C SER A 29 -26.77 -14.51 -22.07
N GLY A 30 -25.88 -13.77 -22.74
CA GLY A 30 -25.64 -12.35 -22.48
C GLY A 30 -26.77 -11.45 -22.97
N LEU A 31 -26.93 -10.33 -22.29
CA LEU A 31 -28.01 -9.36 -22.55
C LEU A 31 -27.99 -8.85 -24.00
N PHE A 32 -26.80 -8.54 -24.55
CA PHE A 32 -26.66 -8.01 -25.91
C PHE A 32 -26.79 -9.08 -27.01
N TYR A 33 -26.85 -10.36 -26.65
CA TYR A 33 -27.00 -11.48 -27.57
C TYR A 33 -28.38 -12.15 -27.48
N GLY A 34 -29.35 -11.51 -26.82
CA GLY A 34 -30.73 -12.00 -26.75
C GLY A 34 -31.00 -13.01 -25.64
N GLY A 35 -30.03 -13.29 -24.76
CA GLY A 35 -30.18 -14.21 -23.63
C GLY A 35 -31.04 -13.69 -22.46
N GLY A 36 -31.50 -12.43 -22.55
CA GLY A 36 -32.26 -11.76 -21.50
C GLY A 36 -31.40 -11.23 -20.35
N ALA A 37 -32.04 -10.79 -19.27
CA ALA A 37 -31.35 -10.13 -18.15
C ALA A 37 -30.85 -11.09 -17.05
N ASN A 38 -31.23 -12.36 -17.09
CA ASN A 38 -30.96 -13.32 -16.02
C ASN A 38 -29.46 -13.48 -15.75
N GLN A 39 -28.64 -13.60 -16.80
CA GLN A 39 -27.19 -13.71 -16.65
C GLN A 39 -26.59 -12.45 -16.02
N LEU A 40 -26.97 -11.27 -16.48
CA LEU A 40 -26.49 -10.01 -15.91
C LEU A 40 -26.89 -9.85 -14.44
N ILE A 41 -28.13 -10.18 -14.09
CA ILE A 41 -28.62 -10.16 -12.70
C ILE A 41 -27.81 -11.12 -11.84
N ALA A 42 -27.57 -12.35 -12.30
CA ALA A 42 -26.76 -13.32 -11.58
C ALA A 42 -25.33 -12.81 -11.32
N GLN A 43 -24.70 -12.16 -12.30
CA GLN A 43 -23.37 -11.57 -12.14
C GLN A 43 -23.36 -10.42 -11.13
N ILE A 44 -24.37 -9.54 -11.15
CA ILE A 44 -24.50 -8.44 -10.17
C ILE A 44 -24.69 -8.99 -8.75
N ILE A 45 -25.56 -9.99 -8.59
CA ILE A 45 -25.74 -10.67 -7.29
C ILE A 45 -24.41 -11.25 -6.83
N GLY A 46 -23.67 -11.94 -7.71
CA GLY A 46 -22.34 -12.49 -7.40
C GLY A 46 -21.35 -11.44 -6.90
N ILE A 47 -21.25 -10.29 -7.58
CA ILE A 47 -20.39 -9.17 -7.16
C ILE A 47 -20.78 -8.68 -5.77
N LEU A 48 -22.07 -8.46 -5.52
CA LEU A 48 -22.56 -7.94 -4.23
C LEU A 48 -22.39 -8.97 -3.10
N THR A 49 -22.66 -10.24 -3.37
CA THR A 49 -22.51 -11.31 -2.37
C THR A 49 -21.05 -11.49 -1.98
N ILE A 50 -20.14 -11.63 -2.94
CA ILE A 50 -18.71 -11.80 -2.65
C ILE A 50 -18.12 -10.52 -2.07
N GLY A 51 -18.41 -9.36 -2.68
CA GLY A 51 -17.93 -8.07 -2.19
C GLY A 51 -18.40 -7.77 -0.76
N GLY A 52 -19.68 -8.01 -0.47
CA GLY A 52 -20.25 -7.83 0.87
C GLY A 52 -19.64 -8.80 1.89
N PHE A 53 -19.50 -10.08 1.53
CA PHE A 53 -18.86 -11.08 2.39
C PHE A 53 -17.40 -10.71 2.71
N THR A 54 -16.61 -10.37 1.69
CA THR A 54 -15.20 -9.99 1.84
C THR A 54 -15.06 -8.74 2.69
N VAL A 55 -15.81 -7.66 2.39
CA VAL A 55 -15.75 -6.41 3.19
C VAL A 55 -16.12 -6.68 4.64
N LEU A 56 -17.19 -7.44 4.90
CA LEU A 56 -17.64 -7.75 6.25
C LEU A 56 -16.57 -8.51 7.04
N LEU A 57 -16.13 -9.66 6.53
CA LEU A 57 -15.18 -10.50 7.26
C LEU A 57 -13.80 -9.86 7.39
N SER A 58 -13.29 -9.24 6.32
CA SER A 58 -12.01 -8.53 6.37
C SER A 58 -12.08 -7.37 7.35
N THR A 59 -13.17 -6.60 7.40
CA THR A 59 -13.30 -5.50 8.36
C THR A 59 -13.29 -6.03 9.80
N ILE A 60 -14.04 -7.08 10.10
CA ILE A 60 -14.02 -7.72 11.43
C ILE A 60 -12.60 -8.17 11.78
N PHE A 61 -11.92 -8.84 10.86
CA PHE A 61 -10.58 -9.35 11.06
C PHE A 61 -9.55 -8.22 11.33
N TRP A 62 -9.54 -7.18 10.49
CA TRP A 62 -8.62 -6.06 10.65
C TRP A 62 -8.89 -5.26 11.92
N LEU A 63 -10.16 -5.07 12.31
CA LEU A 63 -10.51 -4.42 13.57
C LEU A 63 -10.09 -5.26 14.78
N ALA A 64 -10.24 -6.58 14.71
CA ALA A 64 -9.79 -7.48 15.76
C ALA A 64 -8.28 -7.40 15.95
N LEU A 65 -7.48 -7.45 14.86
CA LEU A 65 -6.03 -7.28 14.94
C LEU A 65 -5.63 -5.91 15.47
N LYS A 66 -6.31 -4.85 15.03
CA LYS A 66 -6.07 -3.48 15.53
C LYS A 66 -6.33 -3.37 17.03
N ALA A 67 -7.33 -4.07 17.56
CA ALA A 67 -7.69 -4.02 18.98
C ALA A 67 -6.79 -4.90 19.87
N THR A 68 -6.14 -5.92 19.32
CA THR A 68 -5.35 -6.89 20.10
C THR A 68 -3.85 -6.63 20.02
N VAL A 69 -3.29 -6.62 18.81
CA VAL A 69 -1.83 -6.57 18.59
C VAL A 69 -1.37 -5.30 17.87
N GLY A 70 -2.27 -4.60 17.20
CA GLY A 70 -1.94 -3.50 16.30
C GLY A 70 -1.44 -3.98 14.93
N ILE A 71 -1.66 -3.17 13.90
CA ILE A 71 -1.35 -3.54 12.50
C ILE A 71 -0.42 -2.55 11.78
N ARG A 72 -0.12 -1.41 12.40
CA ARG A 72 0.75 -0.37 11.83
C ARG A 72 1.93 -0.17 12.77
N VAL A 73 3.11 -0.01 12.18
CA VAL A 73 4.36 0.29 12.90
C VAL A 73 4.32 1.69 13.54
N HIS A 74 5.26 1.97 14.44
CA HIS A 74 5.40 3.31 15.00
C HIS A 74 5.80 4.33 13.92
N PRO A 75 5.39 5.61 14.04
CA PRO A 75 5.73 6.63 13.06
C PRO A 75 7.23 6.74 12.80
N GLU A 76 8.06 6.63 13.84
CA GLU A 76 9.53 6.68 13.73
C GLU A 76 10.07 5.54 12.85
N GLN A 77 9.51 4.33 13.00
CA GLN A 77 9.87 3.16 12.19
C GLN A 77 9.35 3.27 10.75
N GLU A 78 8.19 3.90 10.57
CA GLU A 78 7.63 4.19 9.24
C GLU A 78 8.54 5.18 8.47
N PHE A 79 9.10 6.18 9.17
CA PHE A 79 10.05 7.14 8.58
C PHE A 79 11.43 6.52 8.28
N GLU A 80 11.93 5.65 9.14
CA GLU A 80 13.22 4.96 8.93
C GLU A 80 13.14 3.93 7.78
N GLY A 81 11.98 3.25 7.66
CA GLY A 81 11.70 2.19 6.69
C GLY A 81 11.75 0.80 7.32
N LEU A 82 10.78 -0.05 6.97
CA LEU A 82 10.60 -1.37 7.61
C LEU A 82 11.75 -2.36 7.32
N ASP A 83 12.47 -2.21 6.21
CA ASP A 83 13.66 -3.04 5.93
C ASP A 83 14.71 -2.86 7.04
N ILE A 84 14.91 -1.63 7.53
CA ILE A 84 15.85 -1.33 8.61
C ILE A 84 15.23 -1.68 9.96
N ALA A 85 14.01 -1.20 10.22
CA ALA A 85 13.38 -1.29 11.53
C ALA A 85 13.00 -2.73 11.93
N GLU A 86 12.62 -3.59 10.98
CA GLU A 86 12.21 -4.97 11.26
C GLU A 86 13.26 -6.01 10.84
N HIS A 87 14.08 -5.73 9.81
CA HIS A 87 15.02 -6.71 9.24
C HIS A 87 16.49 -6.33 9.42
N GLY A 88 16.80 -5.13 9.92
CA GLY A 88 18.17 -4.68 10.19
C GLY A 88 19.05 -4.55 8.95
N MET A 89 18.46 -4.40 7.77
CA MET A 89 19.15 -4.43 6.49
C MET A 89 18.53 -3.46 5.49
N GLU A 90 19.33 -2.93 4.56
CA GLU A 90 18.82 -2.14 3.43
C GLU A 90 18.56 -3.08 2.25
N ALA A 91 17.38 -2.97 1.62
CA ALA A 91 17.05 -3.79 0.44
C ALA A 91 17.98 -3.52 -0.75
N TYR A 92 18.52 -2.29 -0.86
CA TYR A 92 19.40 -1.88 -1.96
C TYR A 92 20.68 -1.21 -1.43
N SER A 93 21.81 -1.93 -1.47
CA SER A 93 23.12 -1.38 -1.11
C SER A 93 23.73 -0.58 -2.27
N GLY A 94 24.29 0.60 -1.98
CA GLY A 94 25.02 1.42 -2.97
C GLY A 94 24.21 2.51 -3.69
N PHE A 95 22.89 2.57 -3.52
CA PHE A 95 22.11 3.76 -3.89
C PHE A 95 22.16 4.77 -2.75
N LEU A 96 22.66 5.98 -3.01
CA LEU A 96 22.61 7.07 -2.04
C LEU A 96 21.14 7.46 -1.80
N LYS A 97 20.58 7.07 -0.66
CA LYS A 97 19.38 7.72 -0.12
C LYS A 97 19.78 9.16 0.23
N GLU A 98 19.39 10.11 -0.60
CA GLU A 98 19.44 11.54 -0.30
C GLU A 98 18.36 11.86 0.74
N SER A 99 18.46 11.30 1.94
CA SER A 99 17.54 11.61 3.05
C SER A 99 18.25 11.92 4.36
N SER A 100 19.58 11.93 4.39
CA SER A 100 20.30 12.46 5.55
C SER A 100 20.40 13.98 5.43
N GLY A 101 19.36 14.64 5.96
CA GLY A 101 19.44 16.02 6.36
C GLY A 101 20.79 16.30 7.01
N VAL A 102 21.54 17.14 6.32
CA VAL A 102 22.67 17.95 6.78
C VAL A 102 22.75 17.92 8.31
N ARG A 103 23.63 17.05 8.84
CA ARG A 103 24.15 17.19 10.21
C ARG A 103 24.98 18.48 10.24
N SER A 104 24.29 19.61 10.34
CA SER A 104 24.87 20.96 10.44
C SER A 104 25.78 21.13 11.67
N GLY A 105 25.82 20.16 12.59
CA GLY A 105 26.70 20.18 13.76
C GLY A 105 28.14 19.78 13.48
N GLY A 106 28.38 18.80 12.60
CA GLY A 106 29.71 18.19 12.45
C GLY A 106 30.76 19.12 11.84
N MET A 107 30.37 19.94 10.86
CA MET A 107 31.28 20.90 10.23
C MET A 107 31.60 22.07 11.17
N ALA A 108 30.63 22.52 11.97
CA ALA A 108 30.83 23.62 12.91
C ALA A 108 31.81 23.25 14.04
N ASP A 109 31.73 22.02 14.54
CA ASP A 109 32.63 21.50 15.57
C ASP A 109 34.06 21.27 15.03
N ALA A 110 34.18 20.78 13.79
CA ALA A 110 35.47 20.62 13.12
C ALA A 110 36.15 21.98 12.85
N MET A 111 35.37 23.01 12.49
CA MET A 111 35.89 24.35 12.19
C MET A 111 36.29 25.12 13.46
N LYS A 112 35.59 24.91 14.59
CA LYS A 112 36.03 25.38 15.92
C LYS A 112 37.32 24.70 16.39
N ALA A 113 37.45 23.39 16.17
CA ALA A 113 38.65 22.64 16.52
C ALA A 113 39.88 22.99 15.66
N ALA A 114 39.67 23.39 14.40
CA ALA A 114 40.73 23.89 13.54
C ALA A 114 41.18 25.30 13.94
N SER A 115 40.24 26.17 14.34
CA SER A 115 40.56 27.54 14.78
C SER A 115 41.34 27.61 16.09
N SER A 116 41.24 26.62 16.98
CA SER A 116 41.98 26.60 18.26
C SER A 116 43.43 26.11 18.16
N LYS A 117 43.80 25.49 17.03
CA LYS A 117 45.16 24.94 16.80
C LYS A 117 46.09 25.86 16.01
N GLY A 118 45.63 27.06 15.62
CA GLY A 118 46.39 28.01 14.80
C GLY A 118 47.02 29.19 15.55
N SER A 119 47.09 29.18 16.89
CA SER A 119 47.54 30.32 17.71
C SER A 119 48.72 30.00 18.63
N SER A 120 49.62 29.12 18.20
CA SER A 120 50.89 28.89 18.90
C SER A 120 51.99 28.62 17.87
N ASP A 121 52.51 29.71 17.30
CA ASP A 121 53.89 29.90 16.83
C ASP A 121 54.14 31.41 16.65
#